data_AF-A0A413SEZ4-F1
#
_entry.id   AF-A0A413SEZ4-F1
#
_cell.length_a   1.000
_cell.length_b   1.000
_cell.length_c   1.000
_cell.angle_alpha   90.00
_cell.angle_beta   90.00
_cell.angle_gamma   90.00
#
_symmetry.space_group_name_H-M   'P 1'
#
loop_
_entity.id
_entity.type
_entity.pdbx_description
1 polymer ?
#
loop_
_entity_poly.entity_id
_entity_poly.type
_entity_poly.pdbx_seq_one_letter_code
_entity_poly.pdbx_strand_id
1 'polypeptide(L)'
;SYAIKNLNVQLNQNIYITLTDHINFAIQRQSQGIQLKNALLWETKKFYHQEYLMGKYAVDLLNEKLGTEFTEDEAGFIALHFVNAEYNTTINDTFEMTNMIQKILELVRLEMGIEFDEESLHYERFITHLKFLVQRLYRHELLKDEEIEFARMMENKYPKEYECSKHIAEYIEKEYGSGIASEEIMFLAIHIKRVCMAG
;
A
#
# COMPACT_ATOMS: atom_id res chain seq x y z
N SER A 1 -20.57 -3.33 12.36
CA SER A 1 -20.88 -2.46 11.20
C SER A 1 -20.58 -3.23 9.91
N TYR A 2 -21.02 -2.73 8.75
CA TYR A 2 -20.73 -3.34 7.43
C TYR A 2 -19.22 -3.54 7.21
N ALA A 3 -18.40 -2.55 7.58
CA ALA A 3 -16.94 -2.64 7.49
C ALA A 3 -16.34 -3.80 8.30
N ILE A 4 -16.71 -3.92 9.59
CA ILE A 4 -16.21 -5.00 10.46
C ILE A 4 -16.61 -6.39 9.95
N LYS A 5 -17.80 -6.52 9.34
CA LYS A 5 -18.26 -7.79 8.77
C LYS A 5 -17.54 -8.17 7.46
N ASN A 6 -17.07 -7.19 6.69
CA ASN A 6 -16.45 -7.43 5.38
C ASN A 6 -14.92 -7.48 5.43
N LEU A 7 -14.27 -6.80 6.37
CA LEU A 7 -12.80 -6.83 6.48
C LEU A 7 -12.26 -8.00 7.30
N ASN A 8 -13.04 -8.57 8.22
CA ASN A 8 -12.51 -9.58 9.16
C ASN A 8 -11.22 -9.13 9.91
N VAL A 9 -11.01 -7.82 10.05
CA VAL A 9 -9.87 -7.21 10.75
C VAL A 9 -10.32 -6.42 11.97
N GLN A 10 -9.42 -6.26 12.94
CA GLN A 10 -9.61 -5.34 14.06
C GLN A 10 -9.23 -3.92 13.61
N LEU A 11 -10.22 -3.03 13.54
CA LEU A 11 -9.99 -1.62 13.26
C LEU A 11 -9.74 -0.86 14.56
N ASN A 12 -8.75 0.04 14.55
CA ASN A 12 -8.58 1.01 15.63
C ASN A 12 -9.86 1.85 15.79
N GLN A 13 -10.38 1.94 17.01
CA GLN A 13 -11.61 2.67 17.32
C GLN A 13 -11.49 4.18 17.02
N ASN A 14 -10.29 4.72 16.88
CA ASN A 14 -10.07 6.10 16.47
C ASN A 14 -10.66 6.41 15.08
N ILE A 15 -10.89 5.38 14.23
CA ILE A 15 -11.55 5.55 12.93
C ILE A 15 -12.90 6.23 13.04
N TYR A 16 -13.66 6.00 14.12
CA TYR A 16 -14.96 6.63 14.30
C TYR A 16 -14.83 8.16 14.44
N ILE A 17 -13.72 8.63 15.02
CA ILE A 17 -13.44 10.05 15.17
C ILE A 17 -12.93 10.62 13.84
N THR A 18 -11.90 10.03 13.26
CA THR A 18 -11.24 10.56 12.05
C THR A 18 -12.17 10.54 10.84
N LEU A 19 -12.99 9.50 10.69
CA LEU A 19 -13.94 9.39 9.58
C LEU A 19 -15.13 10.35 9.76
N THR A 20 -15.60 10.55 10.99
CA THR A 20 -16.68 11.53 11.26
C THR A 20 -16.22 12.94 10.93
N ASP A 21 -15.02 13.31 11.35
CA ASP A 21 -14.44 14.63 11.05
C ASP A 21 -14.24 14.81 9.54
N HIS A 22 -13.70 13.80 8.87
CA HIS A 22 -13.52 13.79 7.42
C HIS A 22 -14.84 14.00 6.66
N ILE A 23 -15.89 13.24 7.00
CA ILE A 23 -17.20 13.35 6.36
C ILE A 23 -17.79 14.75 6.61
N ASN A 24 -17.70 15.27 7.84
CA ASN A 24 -18.18 16.61 8.15
C ASN A 24 -17.48 17.68 7.29
N PHE A 25 -16.16 17.61 7.16
CA PHE A 25 -15.40 18.50 6.27
C PHE A 25 -15.72 18.29 4.79
N ALA A 26 -15.94 17.05 4.35
CA ALA A 26 -16.31 16.74 2.97
C ALA A 26 -17.65 17.40 2.60
N ILE A 27 -18.66 17.32 3.49
CA ILE A 27 -19.97 17.97 3.31
C ILE A 27 -19.80 19.49 3.23
N GLN A 28 -19.00 20.08 4.13
CA GLN A 28 -18.73 21.52 4.12
C GLN A 28 -18.07 21.97 2.81
N ARG A 29 -17.05 21.24 2.33
CA ARG A 29 -16.38 21.53 1.06
C ARG A 29 -17.36 21.46 -0.12
N GLN A 30 -18.20 20.43 -0.16
CA GLN A 30 -19.19 20.31 -1.24
C GLN A 30 -20.17 21.50 -1.23
N SER A 31 -20.62 21.95 -0.05
CA SER A 31 -21.50 23.13 0.05
C SER A 31 -20.86 24.42 -0.48
N GLN A 32 -19.53 24.46 -0.54
CA GLN A 32 -18.74 25.56 -1.09
C GLN A 32 -18.39 25.35 -2.57
N GLY A 33 -18.84 24.25 -3.19
CA GLY A 33 -18.50 23.86 -4.57
C GLY A 33 -17.06 23.35 -4.73
N ILE A 34 -16.38 23.02 -3.63
CA ILE A 34 -15.00 22.51 -3.66
C ILE A 34 -15.03 21.00 -3.84
N GLN A 35 -14.52 20.52 -4.97
CA GLN A 35 -14.28 19.10 -5.22
C GLN A 35 -12.79 18.81 -5.16
N LEU A 36 -12.39 17.87 -4.31
CA LEU A 36 -11.00 17.42 -4.23
C LEU A 36 -10.74 16.24 -5.15
N LYS A 37 -9.51 16.16 -5.63
CA LYS A 37 -8.99 15.02 -6.37
C LYS A 37 -8.09 14.19 -5.48
N ASN A 38 -8.30 12.88 -5.50
CA ASN A 38 -7.46 11.94 -4.78
C ASN A 38 -6.31 11.51 -5.70
N ALA A 39 -5.11 12.01 -5.40
CA ALA A 39 -3.89 11.73 -6.16
C ALA A 39 -3.49 10.25 -6.14
N LEU A 40 -3.98 9.47 -5.16
CA LEU A 40 -3.71 8.03 -5.01
C LEU A 40 -4.94 7.16 -5.32
N LEU A 41 -5.94 7.68 -6.05
CA LEU A 41 -7.17 6.95 -6.27
C LEU A 41 -6.93 5.61 -6.99
N TRP A 42 -6.05 5.61 -7.99
CA TRP A 42 -5.75 4.41 -8.77
C TRP A 42 -5.04 3.36 -7.91
N GLU A 43 -4.07 3.79 -7.12
CA GLU A 43 -3.27 2.97 -6.22
C GLU A 43 -4.14 2.42 -5.09
N THR A 44 -5.04 3.25 -4.56
CA THR A 44 -5.95 2.84 -3.49
C THR A 44 -6.91 1.77 -4.00
N LYS A 45 -7.44 1.91 -5.22
CA LYS A 45 -8.25 0.86 -5.86
C LYS A 45 -7.48 -0.44 -6.07
N LYS A 46 -6.19 -0.34 -6.38
CA LYS A 46 -5.34 -1.48 -6.72
C LYS A 46 -4.80 -2.20 -5.51
N PHE A 47 -4.19 -1.46 -4.58
CA PHE A 47 -3.53 -2.00 -3.41
C PHE A 47 -4.56 -2.25 -2.30
N TYR A 48 -5.46 -1.30 -2.03
CA TYR A 48 -6.41 -1.38 -0.92
C TYR A 48 -7.84 -1.61 -1.44
N HIS A 49 -7.98 -2.64 -2.29
CA HIS A 49 -9.22 -2.88 -3.03
C HIS A 49 -10.44 -3.05 -2.12
N GLN A 50 -10.30 -3.80 -1.02
CA GLN A 50 -11.41 -4.04 -0.09
C GLN A 50 -11.81 -2.74 0.63
N GLU A 51 -10.82 -1.96 1.05
CA GLU A 51 -11.00 -0.66 1.69
C GLU A 51 -11.64 0.34 0.75
N TYR A 52 -11.27 0.32 -0.53
CA TYR A 52 -11.90 1.10 -1.59
C TYR A 52 -13.37 0.71 -1.79
N LEU A 53 -13.69 -0.59 -1.84
CA LEU A 53 -15.09 -1.04 -1.97
C LEU A 53 -15.95 -0.58 -0.80
N MET A 54 -15.40 -0.55 0.42
CA MET A 54 -16.09 0.03 1.57
C MET A 54 -16.25 1.54 1.47
N GLY A 55 -15.21 2.25 1.03
CA GLY A 55 -15.28 3.69 0.77
C GLY A 55 -16.37 4.03 -0.24
N LYS A 56 -16.47 3.23 -1.31
CA LYS A 56 -17.52 3.36 -2.32
C LYS A 56 -18.91 3.13 -1.72
N TYR A 57 -19.07 2.05 -0.95
CA TYR A 57 -20.32 1.80 -0.23
C TYR A 57 -20.70 2.95 0.72
N ALA A 58 -19.72 3.53 1.42
CA ALA A 58 -19.95 4.68 2.30
C ALA A 58 -20.39 5.92 1.51
N VAL A 59 -19.76 6.21 0.37
CA VAL A 59 -20.15 7.30 -0.54
C VAL A 59 -21.58 7.10 -1.04
N ASP A 60 -21.92 5.90 -1.52
CA ASP A 60 -23.27 5.60 -2.01
C ASP A 60 -24.32 5.85 -0.92
N LEU A 61 -24.05 5.41 0.31
CA LEU A 61 -24.92 5.62 1.46
C LEU A 61 -25.05 7.10 1.86
N LEU A 62 -23.97 7.87 1.81
CA LEU A 62 -23.96 9.30 2.14
C LEU A 62 -24.76 10.09 1.09
N ASN A 63 -24.55 9.79 -0.19
CA ASN A 63 -25.29 10.39 -1.30
C ASN A 63 -26.79 10.09 -1.18
N GLU A 64 -27.16 8.84 -0.87
CA GLU A 64 -28.57 8.45 -0.65
C GLU A 64 -29.20 9.16 0.54
N LYS A 65 -28.53 9.21 1.69
CA LYS A 65 -29.14 9.66 2.95
C LYS A 65 -29.08 11.15 3.18
N LEU A 66 -28.04 11.81 2.69
CA LEU A 66 -27.75 13.22 2.95
C LEU A 66 -27.88 14.09 1.71
N GLY A 67 -28.15 13.50 0.53
CA GLY A 67 -28.23 14.22 -0.74
C GLY A 67 -26.89 14.82 -1.16
N THR A 68 -25.77 14.22 -0.74
CA THR A 68 -24.44 14.61 -1.20
C THR A 68 -24.20 14.15 -2.65
N GLU A 69 -23.16 14.69 -3.28
CA GLU A 69 -22.73 14.37 -4.63
C GLU A 69 -21.25 13.94 -4.62
N PHE A 70 -20.89 13.15 -3.61
CA PHE A 70 -19.52 12.66 -3.45
C PHE A 70 -19.15 11.72 -4.60
N THR A 71 -17.94 11.91 -5.12
CA THR A 71 -17.37 11.14 -6.23
C THR A 71 -16.53 9.97 -5.72
N GLU A 72 -15.99 9.18 -6.64
CA GLU A 72 -15.02 8.13 -6.30
C GLU A 72 -13.72 8.65 -5.65
N ASP A 73 -13.40 9.93 -5.81
CA ASP A 73 -12.27 10.56 -5.10
C ASP A 73 -12.48 10.48 -3.58
N GLU A 74 -13.70 10.74 -3.12
CA GLU A 74 -14.10 10.64 -1.71
C GLU A 74 -14.11 9.19 -1.23
N ALA A 75 -14.52 8.25 -2.09
CA ALA A 75 -14.41 6.82 -1.79
C ALA A 75 -12.94 6.41 -1.54
N GLY A 76 -12.01 6.94 -2.32
CA GLY A 76 -10.58 6.77 -2.10
C GLY A 76 -10.10 7.38 -0.79
N PHE A 77 -10.56 8.58 -0.41
CA PHE A 77 -10.16 9.18 0.86
C PHE A 77 -10.71 8.39 2.07
N ILE A 78 -11.97 7.94 2.01
CA ILE A 78 -12.56 7.07 3.04
C ILE A 78 -11.79 5.75 3.14
N ALA A 79 -11.38 5.17 2.01
CA ALA A 79 -10.55 3.96 1.99
C ALA A 79 -9.24 4.15 2.76
N LEU A 80 -8.55 5.27 2.57
CA LEU A 80 -7.33 5.58 3.32
C LEU A 80 -7.56 5.68 4.83
N HIS A 81 -8.74 6.12 5.29
CA HIS A 81 -9.08 6.06 6.73
C HIS A 81 -9.21 4.64 7.25
N PHE A 82 -9.72 3.70 6.45
CA PHE A 82 -9.75 2.29 6.83
C PHE A 82 -8.34 1.70 6.91
N VAL A 83 -7.50 1.98 5.91
CA VAL A 83 -6.10 1.54 5.88
C VAL A 83 -5.34 2.04 7.10
N ASN A 84 -5.50 3.32 7.46
CA ASN A 84 -4.91 3.89 8.66
C ASN A 84 -5.35 3.19 9.94
N ALA A 85 -6.64 2.86 10.04
CA ALA A 85 -7.21 2.22 11.20
C ALA A 85 -6.78 0.75 11.34
N GLU A 86 -6.54 0.06 10.22
CA GLU A 86 -6.02 -1.31 10.19
C GLU A 86 -4.54 -1.35 10.55
N TYR A 87 -3.74 -0.44 9.97
CA TYR A 87 -2.29 -0.42 10.19
C TYR A 87 -1.83 0.48 11.33
N ASN A 88 -2.75 1.12 12.05
CA ASN A 88 -2.45 2.05 13.13
C ASN A 88 -1.46 3.16 12.69
N THR A 89 -1.67 3.68 11.48
CA THR A 89 -0.85 4.71 10.82
C THR A 89 -1.64 6.02 10.67
N THR A 90 -0.96 7.11 10.31
CA THR A 90 -1.62 8.36 9.91
C THR A 90 -1.92 8.37 8.40
N ILE A 91 -2.78 9.29 7.94
CA ILE A 91 -3.03 9.49 6.50
C ILE A 91 -1.72 9.78 5.75
N ASN A 92 -0.84 10.59 6.36
CA ASN A 92 0.44 10.94 5.74
C ASN A 92 1.32 9.70 5.59
N ASP A 93 1.40 8.86 6.63
CA ASP A 93 2.16 7.61 6.55
C ASP A 93 1.62 6.72 5.42
N THR A 94 0.31 6.50 5.36
CA THR A 94 -0.28 5.64 4.31
C THR A 94 -0.04 6.20 2.89
N PHE A 95 -0.03 7.52 2.73
CA PHE A 95 0.32 8.17 1.47
C PHE A 95 1.77 7.88 1.08
N GLU A 96 2.72 8.10 2.00
CA GLU A 96 4.14 7.85 1.77
C GLU A 96 4.44 6.35 1.56
N MET A 97 3.78 5.47 2.32
CA MET A 97 3.87 4.02 2.15
C MET A 97 3.44 3.61 0.73
N THR A 98 2.34 4.18 0.24
CA THR A 98 1.81 3.91 -1.11
C THR A 98 2.77 4.38 -2.20
N ASN A 99 3.34 5.58 -2.05
CA ASN A 99 4.34 6.11 -2.98
C ASN A 99 5.61 5.25 -3.01
N MET A 100 6.07 4.78 -1.85
CA MET A 100 7.23 3.90 -1.77
C MET A 100 6.99 2.60 -2.53
N ILE A 101 5.81 1.98 -2.36
CA ILE A 101 5.44 0.78 -3.13
C ILE A 101 5.48 1.06 -4.63
N GLN A 102 4.90 2.18 -5.09
CA GLN A 102 4.94 2.55 -6.50
C GLN A 102 6.37 2.70 -7.03
N LYS A 103 7.24 3.37 -6.27
CA LYS A 103 8.64 3.58 -6.66
C LYS A 103 9.41 2.27 -6.74
N ILE A 104 9.16 1.35 -5.82
CA ILE A 104 9.74 0.00 -5.87
C ILE A 104 9.25 -0.75 -7.12
N LEU A 105 7.96 -0.72 -7.41
CA LEU A 105 7.42 -1.34 -8.63
C LEU A 105 8.02 -0.73 -9.91
N GLU A 106 8.19 0.59 -9.94
CA GLU A 106 8.82 1.30 -11.06
C GLU A 106 10.29 0.87 -11.25
N LEU A 107 11.07 0.78 -10.16
CA LEU A 107 12.45 0.29 -10.21
C LEU A 107 12.52 -1.13 -10.78
N VAL A 108 11.69 -2.04 -10.29
CA VAL A 108 11.63 -3.43 -10.78
C VAL A 108 11.24 -3.46 -12.26
N ARG A 109 10.21 -2.70 -12.67
CA ARG A 109 9.75 -2.62 -14.06
C ARG A 109 10.89 -2.22 -14.99
N LEU A 110 11.60 -1.14 -14.65
CA LEU A 110 12.68 -0.57 -15.45
C LEU A 110 13.91 -1.48 -15.51
N GLU A 111 14.35 -2.00 -14.37
CA GLU A 111 15.58 -2.80 -14.29
C GLU A 111 15.40 -4.21 -14.87
N MET A 112 14.22 -4.81 -14.65
CA MET A 112 13.93 -6.12 -15.19
C MET A 112 13.46 -6.08 -16.64
N GLY A 113 12.94 -4.93 -17.11
CA GLY A 113 12.44 -4.75 -18.47
C GLY A 113 11.15 -5.54 -18.72
N ILE A 114 10.27 -5.57 -17.72
CA ILE A 114 9.00 -6.32 -17.74
C ILE A 114 7.82 -5.36 -17.62
N GLU A 115 6.63 -5.84 -17.95
CA GLU A 115 5.37 -5.28 -17.44
C GLU A 115 4.75 -6.28 -16.47
N PHE A 116 4.08 -5.78 -15.43
CA PHE A 116 3.45 -6.66 -14.45
C PHE A 116 2.11 -7.20 -14.98
N ASP A 117 1.93 -8.51 -14.94
CA ASP A 117 0.58 -9.10 -14.96
C ASP A 117 -0.08 -8.85 -13.60
N GLU A 118 -0.84 -7.76 -13.54
CA GLU A 118 -1.48 -7.34 -12.30
C GLU A 118 -2.69 -8.17 -11.87
N GLU A 119 -3.08 -9.18 -12.66
CA GLU A 119 -4.09 -10.19 -12.31
C GLU A 119 -3.43 -11.48 -11.79
N SER A 120 -2.11 -11.60 -11.90
CA SER A 120 -1.37 -12.78 -11.44
C SER A 120 -1.28 -12.87 -9.92
N LEU A 121 -1.36 -14.10 -9.41
CA LEU A 121 -1.11 -14.41 -8.00
C LEU A 121 0.33 -14.03 -7.57
N HIS A 122 1.29 -14.03 -8.50
CA HIS A 122 2.66 -13.63 -8.23
C HIS A 122 2.76 -12.13 -7.95
N TYR A 123 2.06 -11.30 -8.72
CA TYR A 123 1.97 -9.87 -8.48
C TYR A 123 1.25 -9.56 -7.17
N GLU A 124 0.10 -10.20 -6.90
CA GLU A 124 -0.63 -10.01 -5.65
C GLU A 124 0.25 -10.31 -4.42
N ARG A 125 0.98 -11.44 -4.45
CA ARG A 125 1.92 -11.79 -3.38
C ARG A 125 3.06 -10.80 -3.24
N PHE A 126 3.55 -10.25 -4.35
CA PHE A 126 4.61 -9.25 -4.31
C PHE A 126 4.11 -7.95 -3.66
N ILE A 127 2.94 -7.45 -4.06
CA ILE A 127 2.32 -6.27 -3.45
C ILE A 127 2.10 -6.48 -1.95
N THR A 128 1.57 -7.64 -1.54
CA THR A 128 1.38 -7.95 -0.13
C THR A 128 2.70 -7.95 0.64
N HIS A 129 3.77 -8.53 0.09
CA HIS A 129 5.09 -8.48 0.71
C HIS A 129 5.59 -7.04 0.86
N LEU A 130 5.49 -6.22 -0.20
CA LEU A 130 5.88 -4.80 -0.15
C LEU A 130 5.09 -4.02 0.90
N LYS A 131 3.77 -4.22 1.00
CA LYS A 131 2.95 -3.58 2.04
C LYS A 131 3.45 -3.90 3.45
N PHE A 132 3.74 -5.17 3.73
CA PHE A 132 4.25 -5.57 5.04
C PHE A 132 5.65 -5.03 5.31
N LEU A 133 6.53 -5.04 4.32
CA LEU A 133 7.88 -4.48 4.43
C LEU A 133 7.83 -2.98 4.75
N VAL A 134 7.07 -2.23 3.96
CA VAL A 134 6.90 -0.79 4.14
C VAL A 134 6.21 -0.48 5.47
N GLN A 135 5.20 -1.24 5.87
CA GLN A 135 4.59 -1.09 7.20
C GLN A 135 5.61 -1.28 8.34
N ARG A 136 6.48 -2.30 8.25
CA ARG A 136 7.54 -2.53 9.26
C ARG A 136 8.55 -1.39 9.30
N LEU A 137 8.91 -0.84 8.13
CA LEU A 137 9.77 0.35 8.04
C LEU A 137 9.15 1.52 8.82
N TYR A 138 7.87 1.81 8.58
CA TYR A 138 7.15 2.91 9.27
C TYR A 138 6.98 2.74 10.77
N ARG A 139 6.99 1.49 11.25
CA ARG A 139 6.90 1.19 12.69
C ARG A 139 8.27 1.08 13.37
N HIS A 140 9.36 1.20 12.61
CA HIS A 140 10.72 0.90 13.07
C HIS A 140 10.84 -0.53 13.65
N GLU A 141 10.06 -1.47 13.12
CA GLU A 141 10.02 -2.89 13.52
C GLU A 141 10.87 -3.72 12.55
N LEU A 142 12.11 -3.27 12.29
CA LEU A 142 13.03 -3.95 11.38
C LEU A 142 13.51 -5.28 11.95
N LEU A 143 13.56 -6.29 11.08
CA LEU A 143 14.10 -7.60 11.42
C LEU A 143 15.62 -7.51 11.64
N LYS A 144 16.13 -8.42 12.47
CA LYS A 144 17.57 -8.63 12.62
C LYS A 144 18.05 -9.56 11.53
N ASP A 145 19.32 -9.41 11.17
CA ASP A 145 19.92 -10.26 10.14
C ASP A 145 20.29 -11.63 10.73
N GLU A 146 19.44 -12.64 10.49
CA GLU A 146 19.60 -13.99 11.07
C GLU A 146 20.03 -15.04 10.03
N GLU A 147 19.80 -14.81 8.72
CA GLU A 147 19.96 -15.83 7.66
C GLU A 147 20.90 -15.43 6.50
N ILE A 148 22.08 -14.90 6.80
CA ILE A 148 23.06 -14.42 5.79
C ILE A 148 23.45 -15.51 4.75
N GLU A 149 23.54 -16.77 5.17
CA GLU A 149 23.91 -17.89 4.28
C GLU A 149 22.84 -18.17 3.21
N PHE A 150 21.55 -17.99 3.52
CA PHE A 150 20.47 -18.17 2.54
C PHE A 150 20.45 -17.06 1.50
N ALA A 151 20.72 -15.82 1.92
CA ALA A 151 20.83 -14.67 1.02
C ALA A 151 21.91 -14.89 -0.06
N ARG A 152 23.09 -15.39 0.34
CA ARG A 152 24.18 -15.75 -0.60
C ARG A 152 23.79 -16.82 -1.61
N MET A 153 22.96 -17.78 -1.22
CA MET A 153 22.48 -18.80 -2.14
C MET A 153 21.58 -18.20 -3.23
N MET A 154 20.73 -17.22 -2.88
CA MET A 154 19.88 -16.54 -3.85
C MET A 154 20.67 -15.63 -4.78
N GLU A 155 21.69 -14.93 -4.28
CA GLU A 155 22.60 -14.12 -5.11
C GLU A 155 23.22 -14.95 -6.23
N ASN A 156 23.67 -16.17 -5.93
CA ASN A 156 24.24 -17.06 -6.95
C ASN A 156 23.19 -17.62 -7.93
N LYS A 157 21.97 -17.87 -7.46
CA LYS A 157 20.92 -18.53 -8.25
C LYS A 157 20.15 -17.56 -9.16
N TYR A 158 19.90 -16.34 -8.67
CA TYR A 158 19.12 -15.30 -9.32
C TYR A 158 19.86 -13.95 -9.26
N PRO A 159 21.05 -13.84 -9.89
CA PRO A 159 21.94 -12.69 -9.70
C PRO A 159 21.31 -11.38 -10.15
N LYS A 160 20.52 -11.38 -11.23
CA LYS A 160 19.87 -10.16 -11.74
C LYS A 160 18.78 -9.67 -10.78
N GLU A 161 17.94 -10.58 -10.31
CA GLU A 161 16.84 -10.27 -9.38
C GLU A 161 17.36 -9.87 -7.99
N TYR A 162 18.47 -10.47 -7.56
CA TYR A 162 19.15 -10.10 -6.32
C TYR A 162 19.80 -8.71 -6.41
N GLU A 163 20.41 -8.37 -7.54
CA GLU A 163 20.93 -7.01 -7.77
C GLU A 163 19.82 -5.96 -7.69
N CYS A 164 18.70 -6.20 -8.38
CA CYS A 164 17.54 -5.31 -8.32
C CYS A 164 17.02 -5.13 -6.88
N SER A 165 17.06 -6.21 -6.07
CA SER A 165 16.68 -6.15 -4.66
C SER A 165 17.63 -5.30 -3.82
N LYS A 166 18.94 -5.30 -4.15
CA LYS A 166 19.92 -4.41 -3.51
C LYS A 166 19.66 -2.94 -3.88
N HIS A 167 19.36 -2.63 -5.14
CA HIS A 167 19.00 -1.27 -5.53
C HIS A 167 17.73 -0.78 -4.83
N ILE A 168 16.74 -1.66 -4.61
CA ILE A 168 15.56 -1.35 -3.79
C ILE A 168 15.96 -1.06 -2.34
N ALA A 169 16.86 -1.87 -1.76
CA ALA A 169 17.35 -1.64 -0.40
C ALA A 169 18.08 -0.30 -0.26
N GLU A 170 18.93 0.05 -1.23
CA GLU A 170 19.61 1.35 -1.30
C GLU A 170 18.63 2.52 -1.42
N TYR A 171 17.59 2.37 -2.24
CA TYR A 171 16.51 3.35 -2.34
C TYR A 171 15.79 3.53 -1.00
N ILE A 172 15.41 2.43 -0.33
CA ILE A 172 14.75 2.48 0.98
C ILE A 172 15.65 3.15 2.02
N GLU A 173 16.93 2.80 2.08
CA GLU A 173 17.88 3.39 3.02
C GLU A 173 18.04 4.91 2.79
N LYS A 174 18.06 5.35 1.53
CA LYS A 174 18.14 6.77 1.19
C LYS A 174 16.91 7.56 1.63
N GLU A 175 15.71 7.02 1.41
CA GLU A 175 14.46 7.72 1.74
C GLU A 175 14.12 7.65 3.23
N TYR A 176 14.47 6.54 3.89
CA TYR A 176 14.04 6.24 5.26
C TYR A 176 15.16 6.30 6.31
N GLY A 177 16.41 6.44 5.88
CA GLY A 177 17.59 6.52 6.75
C GLY A 177 17.92 5.23 7.50
N SER A 178 17.24 4.12 7.19
CA SER A 178 17.46 2.80 7.77
C SER A 178 17.42 1.74 6.68
N GLY A 179 18.45 0.90 6.61
CA GLY A 179 18.50 -0.23 5.70
C GLY A 179 17.57 -1.38 6.12
N ILE A 180 17.33 -2.31 5.19
CA ILE A 180 16.58 -3.54 5.44
C ILE A 180 17.56 -4.71 5.65
N ALA A 181 17.13 -5.77 6.35
CA ALA A 181 17.95 -6.95 6.61
C ALA A 181 18.28 -7.71 5.30
N SER A 182 19.39 -8.45 5.28
CA SER A 182 19.79 -9.26 4.11
C SER A 182 18.72 -10.31 3.75
N GLU A 183 17.99 -10.81 4.75
CA GLU A 183 16.84 -11.68 4.57
C GLU A 183 15.72 -11.03 3.74
N GLU A 184 15.45 -9.73 3.93
CA GLU A 184 14.44 -9.01 3.14
C GLU A 184 14.90 -8.78 1.70
N ILE A 185 16.19 -8.50 1.50
CA ILE A 185 16.79 -8.42 0.15
C ILE A 185 16.62 -9.75 -0.59
N MET A 186 16.84 -10.86 0.12
CA MET A 186 16.62 -12.21 -0.42
C MET A 186 15.14 -12.44 -0.77
N PHE A 187 14.20 -12.11 0.12
CA PHE A 187 12.77 -12.29 -0.16
C PHE A 187 12.30 -11.44 -1.34
N LEU A 188 12.75 -10.18 -1.43
CA LEU A 188 12.51 -9.33 -2.59
C LEU A 188 12.99 -10.00 -3.88
N ALA A 189 14.20 -10.58 -3.87
CA ALA A 189 14.75 -11.24 -5.06
C ALA A 189 13.87 -12.42 -5.51
N ILE A 190 13.33 -13.19 -4.56
CA ILE A 190 12.41 -14.28 -4.85
C ILE A 190 11.10 -13.75 -5.45
N HIS A 191 10.53 -12.69 -4.89
CA HIS A 191 9.30 -12.10 -5.41
C HIS A 191 9.50 -11.51 -6.82
N ILE A 192 10.58 -10.76 -7.03
CA ILE A 192 10.98 -10.22 -8.33
C ILE A 192 11.13 -11.36 -9.34
N LYS A 193 11.77 -12.47 -8.95
CA LYS A 193 11.89 -13.64 -9.83
C LYS A 193 10.53 -14.17 -10.28
N ARG A 194 9.58 -14.28 -9.36
CA ARG A 194 8.24 -14.82 -9.64
C ARG A 194 7.44 -13.93 -10.58
N VAL A 195 7.48 -12.61 -10.38
CA VAL A 195 6.77 -11.68 -11.26
C VAL A 195 7.42 -11.58 -12.64
N CYS A 196 8.74 -11.76 -12.76
CA CYS A 196 9.42 -11.82 -14.05
C CYS A 196 9.13 -13.10 -14.86
N MET A 197 8.75 -14.20 -14.21
CA MET A 197 8.40 -15.46 -14.89
C MET A 197 6.95 -15.50 -15.39
N ALA A 198 6.12 -14.55 -14.97
CA ALA A 198 4.70 -14.49 -15.30
C ALA A 198 4.40 -13.65 -16.56
N GLY A 199 5.43 -13.03 -17.15
CA GLY A 199 5.35 -12.25 -18.39
C GLY A 199 5.90 -12.99 -19.61
#